data_AF-X0RYJ2-F1
#
_entry.id   AF-X0RYJ2-F1
#
_cell.length_a   1.000
_cell.length_b   1.000
_cell.length_c   1.000
_cell.angle_alpha   90.00
_cell.angle_beta   90.00
_cell.angle_gamma   90.00
#
_symmetry.space_group_name_H-M   'P 1'
#
loop_
_entity.id
_entity.type
_entity.pdbx_description
1 polymer ?
#
loop_
_entity_poly.entity_id
_entity_poly.type
_entity_poly.pdbx_seq_one_letter_code
_entity_poly.pdbx_strand_id
1 'polypeptide(L)'
;MGLPTTGVPLEEQTLKILFLYPRYPETFWGFKHALKFVSKKAAFPPLGLLTVAALLPPEWEKQLVDMNTDNLKDKDITWADYVFISAMDIQQ
;
A
#
# COMPACT_ATOMS: atom_id res chain seq x y z
N MET A 1 -11.43 -20.24 -9.46
CA MET A 1 -10.21 -20.30 -8.65
C MET A 1 -10.66 -20.20 -7.20
N GLY A 2 -10.87 -21.34 -6.54
CA GLY A 2 -11.44 -21.41 -5.20
C GLY A 2 -10.39 -21.10 -4.16
N LEU A 3 -10.75 -20.28 -3.16
CA LEU A 3 -9.96 -20.06 -1.96
C LEU A 3 -9.81 -21.37 -1.16
N PRO A 4 -8.77 -21.52 -0.32
CA PRO A 4 -8.36 -22.81 0.24
C PRO A 4 -9.43 -23.49 1.08
N THR A 5 -9.62 -24.79 0.85
CA THR A 5 -10.54 -25.71 1.56
C THR A 5 -9.88 -26.39 2.75
N THR A 6 -9.12 -25.67 3.57
CA THR A 6 -8.56 -26.23 4.81
C THR A 6 -9.58 -26.05 5.92
N GLY A 7 -10.02 -27.16 6.53
CA GLY A 7 -11.10 -27.26 7.53
C GLY A 7 -10.83 -26.57 8.88
N VAL A 8 -10.42 -25.32 8.85
CA VAL A 8 -10.42 -24.38 9.99
C VAL A 8 -11.77 -23.66 9.96
N PRO A 9 -12.52 -23.56 11.08
CA PRO A 9 -13.72 -22.75 11.15
C PRO A 9 -13.43 -21.30 10.73
N LEU A 10 -14.29 -20.69 9.91
CA LEU A 10 -14.13 -19.35 9.34
C LEU A 10 -14.08 -18.21 10.37
N GLU A 11 -14.14 -18.49 11.67
CA GLU A 11 -14.37 -17.49 12.71
C GLU A 11 -13.13 -16.70 13.15
N GLU A 12 -11.88 -17.10 12.89
CA GLU A 12 -10.71 -16.35 13.42
C GLU A 12 -9.44 -16.40 12.56
N GLN A 13 -9.49 -16.05 11.27
CA GLN A 13 -8.26 -15.73 10.52
C GLN A 13 -8.29 -14.29 10.02
N THR A 14 -7.70 -13.40 10.82
CA THR A 14 -7.41 -12.01 10.42
C THR A 14 -6.25 -12.00 9.42
N LEU A 15 -6.56 -11.69 8.16
CA LEU A 15 -5.54 -11.53 7.12
C LEU A 15 -4.76 -10.23 7.28
N LYS A 16 -3.48 -10.28 6.92
CA LYS A 16 -2.55 -9.15 6.90
C LYS A 16 -2.28 -8.71 5.48
N ILE A 17 -2.74 -7.51 5.13
CA ILE A 17 -2.60 -6.96 3.78
C ILE A 17 -1.64 -5.78 3.80
N LEU A 18 -0.57 -5.89 3.01
CA LEU A 18 0.34 -4.79 2.73
C LEU A 18 -0.10 -4.06 1.47
N PHE A 19 -0.49 -2.80 1.61
CA PHE A 19 -0.70 -1.88 0.51
C PHE A 19 0.65 -1.23 0.16
N LEU A 20 1.15 -1.50 -1.03
CA LEU A 20 2.42 -0.96 -1.51
C LEU A 20 2.17 0.06 -2.62
N TYR A 21 2.64 1.28 -2.41
CA TYR A 21 2.65 2.32 -3.43
C TYR A 21 4.09 2.53 -3.93
N PRO A 22 4.43 2.01 -5.12
CA PRO A 22 5.77 2.15 -5.69
C PRO A 22 6.18 3.61 -5.86
N ARG A 23 7.49 3.85 -5.80
CA ARG A 23 8.05 5.17 -6.06
C ARG A 23 7.80 5.52 -7.53
N TYR A 24 7.31 6.73 -7.78
CA TYR A 24 7.21 7.27 -9.13
C TYR A 24 8.41 8.20 -9.42
N PRO A 25 8.81 8.36 -10.69
CA PRO A 25 9.90 9.26 -11.07
C PRO A 25 9.54 10.72 -10.77
N GLU A 26 10.54 11.60 -10.75
CA GLU A 26 10.26 13.03 -10.59
C GLU A 26 9.45 13.54 -11.78
N THR A 27 8.30 14.13 -11.49
CA THR A 27 7.42 14.75 -12.50
C THR A 27 7.14 16.20 -12.13
N PHE A 28 6.71 16.98 -13.12
CA PHE A 28 6.22 18.35 -12.91
C PHE A 28 5.12 18.40 -11.83
N TRP A 29 4.21 17.43 -11.85
CA TRP A 29 3.08 17.31 -10.92
C TRP A 29 3.45 16.77 -9.54
N GLY A 30 4.63 16.16 -9.40
CA GLY A 30 5.16 15.72 -8.11
C GLY A 30 5.68 16.88 -7.25
N PHE A 31 5.86 18.07 -7.83
CA PHE A 31 6.30 19.30 -7.15
C PHE A 31 7.52 19.11 -6.23
N LYS A 32 8.39 18.12 -6.49
CA LYS A 32 9.38 17.65 -5.51
C LYS A 32 10.34 18.73 -5.01
N HIS A 33 10.66 19.72 -5.85
CA HIS A 33 11.46 20.88 -5.44
C HIS A 33 10.66 21.89 -4.63
N ALA A 34 9.40 22.14 -5.00
CA ALA A 34 8.51 23.06 -4.29
C ALA A 34 8.08 22.50 -2.91
N LEU A 35 7.88 21.18 -2.80
CA LEU A 35 7.46 20.52 -1.57
C LEU A 35 8.48 20.65 -0.42
N LYS A 36 9.78 20.82 -0.75
CA LYS A 36 10.83 21.08 0.24
C LYS A 36 10.60 22.38 1.01
N PHE A 37 10.00 23.40 0.37
CA PHE A 37 9.73 24.69 0.99
C PHE A 37 8.51 24.66 1.92
N VAL A 38 7.67 23.63 1.82
CA VAL A 38 6.50 23.41 2.70
C VAL A 38 6.65 22.17 3.58
N SER A 39 7.87 21.62 3.69
CA SER A 39 8.20 20.46 4.53
C SER A 39 7.34 19.21 4.27
N LYS A 40 6.90 19.00 3.03
CA LYS A 40 6.12 17.81 2.62
C LYS A 40 6.98 16.84 1.81
N LYS A 41 6.73 15.55 1.98
CA LYS A 41 7.46 14.46 1.27
C LYS A 41 6.77 13.99 -0.02
N ALA A 42 5.44 14.17 -0.12
CA ALA A 42 4.65 13.86 -1.30
C ALA A 42 3.55 14.91 -1.50
N ALA A 43 3.17 15.14 -2.76
CA ALA A 43 2.11 16.09 -3.10
C ALA A 43 0.72 15.52 -2.78
N PHE A 44 0.54 14.21 -2.99
CA PHE A 44 -0.73 13.52 -2.86
C PHE A 44 -0.54 12.16 -2.18
N PRO A 45 -1.46 11.77 -1.30
CA PRO A 45 -1.49 10.40 -0.78
C PRO A 45 -1.93 9.41 -1.87
N PRO A 46 -1.65 8.11 -1.73
CA PRO A 46 -2.09 7.07 -2.66
C PRO A 46 -3.59 6.78 -2.52
N LEU A 47 -4.43 7.73 -2.94
CA LEU A 47 -5.88 7.73 -2.70
C LEU A 47 -6.56 6.44 -3.16
N GLY A 48 -6.19 5.91 -4.34
CA GLY A 48 -6.76 4.67 -4.86
C GLY A 48 -6.54 3.47 -3.92
N LEU A 49 -5.33 3.32 -3.36
CA LEU A 49 -5.04 2.25 -2.40
C LEU A 49 -5.81 2.46 -1.08
N LEU A 50 -5.90 3.70 -0.60
CA LEU A 50 -6.66 4.02 0.62
C LEU A 50 -8.15 3.72 0.45
N THR A 51 -8.71 4.00 -0.73
CA THR A 51 -10.10 3.65 -1.06
C THR A 51 -10.31 2.14 -1.04
N VAL A 52 -9.40 1.36 -1.64
CA VAL A 52 -9.49 -0.12 -1.60
C VAL A 52 -9.34 -0.64 -0.17
N ALA A 53 -8.41 -0.11 0.62
CA ALA A 53 -8.22 -0.49 2.02
C ALA A 53 -9.49 -0.29 2.87
N ALA A 54 -10.24 0.79 2.61
CA ALA A 54 -11.51 1.07 3.28
C ALA A 54 -12.65 0.11 2.86
N LEU A 55 -12.55 -0.53 1.69
CA LEU A 55 -13.53 -1.50 1.19
C LEU A 55 -13.26 -2.93 1.67
N LEU A 56 -12.05 -3.24 2.15
CA LEU A 56 -11.72 -4.54 2.71
C LEU A 56 -12.37 -4.76 4.08
N PRO A 57 -12.64 -6.02 4.48
CA PRO A 57 -13.23 -6.33 5.78
C PRO A 57 -12.51 -5.62 6.95
N PRO A 58 -13.25 -5.11 7.94
CA PRO A 58 -12.67 -4.34 9.05
C PRO A 58 -11.76 -5.17 9.96
N GLU A 59 -11.97 -6.48 10.04
CA GLU A 59 -11.21 -7.42 10.84
C GLU A 59 -9.84 -7.78 10.23
N TRP A 60 -9.56 -7.36 9.00
CA TRP A 60 -8.25 -7.54 8.37
C TRP A 60 -7.25 -6.48 8.85
N GLU A 61 -6.04 -6.91 9.16
CA GLU A 61 -4.92 -6.03 9.47
C GLU A 61 -4.38 -5.41 8.18
N LYS A 62 -4.20 -4.09 8.17
CA LYS A 62 -3.86 -3.33 6.97
C LYS A 62 -2.65 -2.44 7.26
N GLN A 63 -1.60 -2.56 6.46
CA GLN A 63 -0.43 -1.68 6.51
C GLN A 63 -0.23 -1.01 5.15
N LEU A 64 0.12 0.28 5.13
CA LEU A 64 0.47 1.01 3.91
C LEU A 64 1.95 1.37 3.93
N VAL A 65 2.64 1.11 2.83
CA VAL A 65 3.98 1.64 2.54
C VAL A 65 3.91 2.48 1.28
N ASP A 66 4.11 3.79 1.45
CA ASP A 66 4.32 4.73 0.34
C ASP A 66 5.82 4.93 0.14
N MET A 67 6.37 4.38 -0.95
CA MET A 67 7.81 4.47 -1.25
C MET A 67 8.29 5.87 -1.66
N ASN A 68 7.38 6.83 -1.78
CA ASN A 68 7.69 8.24 -1.99
C ASN A 68 7.95 8.97 -0.67
N THR A 69 7.46 8.45 0.46
CA THR A 69 7.67 9.04 1.80
C THR A 69 8.56 8.19 2.71
N ASP A 70 8.55 6.88 2.51
CA ASP A 70 9.19 5.86 3.34
C ASP A 70 9.92 4.81 2.49
N ASN A 71 10.62 3.89 3.15
CA ASN A 71 11.31 2.78 2.49
C ASN A 71 10.59 1.46 2.81
N LEU A 72 10.37 0.65 1.78
CA LEU A 72 9.92 -0.74 1.94
C LEU A 72 11.03 -1.57 2.60
N LYS A 73 10.70 -2.30 3.65
CA LYS A 73 11.62 -3.21 4.35
C LYS A 73 11.16 -4.65 4.17
N ASP A 74 12.10 -5.59 4.18
CA ASP A 74 11.79 -7.03 4.07
C ASP A 74 10.75 -7.47 5.11
N LYS A 75 10.83 -6.91 6.33
CA LYS A 75 9.88 -7.21 7.40
C LYS A 75 8.42 -6.88 7.03
N ASP A 76 8.20 -5.86 6.21
CA ASP A 76 6.86 -5.44 5.79
C ASP A 76 6.27 -6.47 4.83
N ILE A 77 7.13 -7.03 3.96
CA ILE A 77 6.76 -8.08 3.01
C ILE A 77 6.52 -9.40 3.76
N THR A 78 7.43 -9.80 4.65
CA THR A 78 7.30 -11.06 5.41
C THR A 78 6.14 -11.05 6.41
N TRP A 79 5.68 -9.87 6.82
CA TRP A 79 4.53 -9.72 7.71
C TRP A 79 3.20 -9.97 6.99
N ALA A 80 3.15 -9.75 5.67
CA ALA A 80 1.91 -9.74 4.91
C ALA A 80 1.57 -11.13 4.35
N ASP A 81 0.29 -11.50 4.42
CA ASP A 81 -0.26 -12.64 3.68
C ASP A 81 -0.45 -12.30 2.20
N TYR A 82 -0.79 -11.03 1.91
CA TYR A 82 -0.94 -10.51 0.56
C TYR A 82 -0.36 -9.10 0.43
N VAL A 83 0.15 -8.79 -0.77
CA VAL A 83 0.63 -7.47 -1.14
C VAL A 83 -0.22 -6.90 -2.27
N PHE A 84 -0.86 -5.76 -2.02
CA PHE A 84 -1.66 -5.02 -2.99
C PHE A 84 -0.82 -3.85 -3.51
N ILE A 85 -0.38 -3.94 -4.77
CA ILE A 85 0.53 -2.98 -5.37
C ILE A 85 -0.24 -2.02 -6.27
N SER A 86 -0.03 -0.72 -6.11
CA SER A 86 -0.50 0.26 -7.09
C SER A 86 0.37 0.22 -8.35
N ALA A 87 -0.26 0.25 -9.52
CA ALA A 87 0.41 0.34 -10.80
C ALA A 87 -0.18 1.51 -11.62
N MET A 88 0.41 2.68 -11.43
CA MET A 88 0.22 3.83 -12.31
C MET A 88 1.19 3.72 -13.49
N ASP A 89 0.80 4.20 -14.67
CA ASP A 89 1.61 4.13 -15.89
C ASP A 89 3.04 4.69 -15.72
N ILE A 90 3.18 5.70 -14.86
CA ILE A 90 4.47 6.36 -14.58
C ILE A 90 5.41 5.56 -13.66
N GLN A 91 4.94 4.50 -13.00
CA GLN A 91 5.71 3.66 -12.06
C GLN A 91 6.45 2.52 -12.79
N GLN A 92 7.16 2.85 -13.88
CA GLN A 92 7.98 1.91 -14.67
C GLN A 92 9.30 1.57 -13.96
#